data_AF-A0A6L5EQH4-F1
#
_entry.id   AF-A0A6L5EQH4-F1
#
_cell.length_a   1.000
_cell.length_b   1.000
_cell.length_c   1.000
_cell.angle_alpha   90.00
_cell.angle_beta   90.00
_cell.angle_gamma   90.00
#
_symmetry.space_group_name_H-M   'P 1'
#
loop_
_entity.id
_entity.type
_entity.pdbx_description
1 polymer ?
#
loop_
_entity_poly.entity_id
_entity_poly.type
_entity_poly.pdbx_seq_one_letter_code
_entity_poly.pdbx_strand_id
1 'polypeptide(L)'
;MDEWFQVVAANVWRYLDGVAGADQARAPTLADVRKLSAAWRALLRLHDGGTGGECSRCQRGHAGSCTVWQVAIGYFVRRSP
;
A
#
# COMPACT_ATOMS: atom_id res chain seq x y z
N MET A 1 -5.77 -1.53 -21.36
CA MET A 1 -5.37 -1.02 -20.04
C MET A 1 -5.50 0.48 -20.14
N ASP A 2 -6.49 1.02 -19.45
CA ASP A 2 -7.19 2.22 -19.92
C ASP A 2 -6.43 3.49 -19.53
N GLU A 3 -6.37 4.48 -20.42
CA GLU A 3 -5.68 5.77 -20.24
C GLU A 3 -6.01 6.43 -18.87
N TRP A 4 -7.25 6.29 -18.43
CA TRP A 4 -7.71 6.72 -17.12
C TRP A 4 -6.93 6.08 -15.95
N PHE A 5 -6.62 4.78 -16.02
CA PHE A 5 -5.85 4.11 -14.99
C PHE A 5 -4.45 4.70 -14.87
N GLN A 6 -3.81 5.01 -16.00
CA GLN A 6 -2.47 5.62 -16.02
C GLN A 6 -2.49 7.00 -15.37
N VAL A 7 -3.50 7.83 -15.67
CA VAL A 7 -3.67 9.16 -15.07
C VAL A 7 -3.89 9.05 -13.55
N VAL A 8 -4.72 8.12 -13.11
CA VAL A 8 -4.96 7.89 -11.67
C VAL A 8 -3.67 7.42 -10.99
N ALA A 9 -2.97 6.45 -11.57
CA ALA A 9 -1.71 5.94 -11.02
C ALA A 9 -0.65 7.04 -10.91
N ALA A 10 -0.47 7.87 -11.93
CA ALA A 10 0.47 8.98 -11.92
C ALA A 10 0.18 9.99 -10.80
N ASN A 11 -1.11 10.30 -10.56
CA ASN A 11 -1.49 11.19 -9.46
C ASN A 11 -1.25 10.58 -8.07
N VAL A 12 -1.46 9.27 -7.91
CA VAL A 12 -1.14 8.56 -6.68
C VAL A 12 0.36 8.59 -6.42
N TRP A 13 1.19 8.30 -7.43
CA TRP A 13 2.65 8.36 -7.30
C TRP A 13 3.14 9.75 -6.90
N ARG A 14 2.69 10.79 -7.61
CA ARG A 14 3.03 12.18 -7.28
C ARG A 14 2.65 12.56 -5.85
N TYR A 15 1.53 12.06 -5.33
CA TYR A 15 1.16 12.27 -3.92
C TYR A 15 2.15 11.59 -2.97
N LEU A 16 2.51 10.33 -3.24
CA LEU A 16 3.44 9.57 -2.40
C LEU A 16 4.85 10.20 -2.39
N ASP A 17 5.35 10.63 -3.55
CA ASP A 17 6.65 11.30 -3.67
C ASP A 17 6.69 12.61 -2.86
N GLY A 18 5.57 13.35 -2.87
CA GLY A 18 5.42 14.56 -2.07
C GLY A 18 5.39 14.32 -0.56
N VAL A 19 4.85 13.17 -0.10
CA VAL A 19 4.88 12.79 1.32
C VAL A 19 6.24 12.27 1.74
N ALA A 20 6.96 11.58 0.84
CA ALA A 20 8.29 11.04 1.10
C ALA A 20 9.40 12.11 1.15
N GLY A 21 9.08 13.37 0.84
CA GLY A 21 10.04 14.47 0.89
C GLY A 21 11.05 14.45 -0.26
N ALA A 22 10.66 13.92 -1.44
CA ALA A 22 11.48 14.04 -2.66
C ALA A 22 11.80 15.50 -3.01
N ASP A 23 10.98 16.44 -2.50
CA ASP A 23 11.30 17.84 -2.31
C ASP A 23 11.69 18.08 -0.84
N GLN A 24 12.99 18.27 -0.56
CA GLN A 24 13.56 18.38 0.80
C GLN A 24 12.95 19.51 1.66
N ALA A 25 12.14 20.39 1.04
CA ALA A 25 11.49 21.53 1.69
C ALA A 25 10.28 21.17 2.57
N ARG A 26 9.73 19.94 2.50
CA ARG A 26 8.51 19.59 3.24
C ARG A 26 8.59 18.25 3.96
N ALA A 27 8.62 18.30 5.28
CA ALA A 27 8.45 17.12 6.12
C ALA A 27 6.99 16.60 6.04
N PRO A 28 6.78 15.27 6.11
CA PRO A 28 5.45 14.70 6.22
C PRO A 28 4.71 15.27 7.44
N THR A 29 3.46 15.68 7.25
CA THR A 29 2.63 16.11 8.37
C THR A 29 2.03 14.92 9.12
N LEU A 30 1.59 15.12 10.37
CA LEU A 30 0.82 14.10 11.09
C LEU A 30 -0.45 13.67 10.33
N ALA A 31 -1.05 14.60 9.56
CA ALA A 31 -2.20 14.30 8.72
C ALA A 31 -1.83 13.34 7.57
N ASP A 32 -0.66 13.53 6.95
CA ASP A 32 -0.14 12.64 5.90
C ASP A 32 0.10 11.23 6.44
N VAL A 33 0.72 11.11 7.61
CA VAL A 33 0.96 9.82 8.29
C VAL A 33 -0.36 9.12 8.63
N ARG A 34 -1.35 9.85 9.16
CA ARG A 34 -2.69 9.31 9.46
C ARG A 34 -3.39 8.82 8.20
N LYS A 35 -3.33 9.59 7.11
CA LYS A 35 -3.94 9.23 5.83
C LYS A 35 -3.29 7.98 5.23
N LEU A 36 -1.96 7.91 5.20
CA LEU A 36 -1.24 6.71 4.74
C LEU A 36 -1.57 5.48 5.60
N SER A 37 -1.59 5.65 6.92
CA SER A 37 -1.96 4.56 7.84
C SER A 37 -3.40 4.08 7.62
N ALA A 38 -4.34 4.98 7.34
CA ALA A 38 -5.72 4.64 7.03
C ALA A 38 -5.83 3.90 5.68
N ALA A 39 -5.12 4.37 4.65
CA ALA A 39 -5.08 3.74 3.33
C ALA A 39 -4.54 2.30 3.41
N TRP A 40 -3.43 2.10 4.13
CA TRP A 40 -2.88 0.76 4.34
C TRP A 40 -3.83 -0.16 5.11
N ARG A 41 -4.48 0.31 6.19
CA ARG A 41 -5.49 -0.49 6.90
C ARG A 41 -6.66 -0.86 6.00
N ALA A 42 -7.14 0.05 5.15
CA ALA A 42 -8.21 -0.24 4.20
C ALA A 42 -7.77 -1.30 3.18
N LEU A 43 -6.56 -1.16 2.62
CA LEU A 43 -6.00 -2.14 1.68
C LEU A 43 -5.83 -3.52 2.32
N LEU A 44 -5.28 -3.60 3.54
CA LEU A 44 -5.11 -4.88 4.23
C LEU A 44 -6.43 -5.56 4.54
N ARG A 45 -7.47 -4.81 4.93
CA ARG A 45 -8.83 -5.36 5.13
C ARG A 45 -9.43 -5.91 3.84
N LEU A 46 -9.19 -5.25 2.71
CA LEU A 46 -9.64 -5.75 1.39
C LEU A 46 -8.94 -7.04 0.97
N HIS A 47 -7.76 -7.29 1.55
CA HIS A 47 -6.93 -8.46 1.31
C HIS A 47 -6.91 -9.41 2.52
N ASP A 48 -7.85 -9.27 3.45
CA ASP A 48 -7.91 -10.14 4.61
C ASP A 48 -8.20 -11.58 4.16
N GLY A 49 -7.56 -12.52 4.84
CA GLY A 49 -7.70 -13.93 4.55
C GLY A 49 -9.13 -14.37 4.86
N GLY A 50 -9.75 -15.11 3.95
CA GLY A 50 -10.95 -15.86 4.32
C GLY A 50 -10.63 -16.90 5.42
N THR A 51 -11.62 -17.67 5.84
CA THR A 51 -11.47 -18.73 6.87
C THR A 51 -10.34 -19.76 6.59
N GLY A 52 -9.77 -19.81 5.38
CA GLY A 52 -8.64 -20.66 5.00
C GLY A 52 -7.26 -19.99 4.91
N GLY A 53 -7.11 -18.71 5.31
CA GLY A 53 -5.83 -18.00 5.24
C GLY A 53 -5.42 -17.53 3.83
N GLU A 54 -6.24 -17.81 2.82
CA GLU A 54 -6.05 -17.34 1.46
C GLU A 54 -6.75 -16.00 1.23
N CYS A 55 -6.06 -15.08 0.55
CA CYS A 55 -6.59 -13.75 0.24
C CYS A 55 -7.75 -13.86 -0.76
N SER A 56 -8.96 -13.57 -0.31
CA SER A 56 -10.20 -13.67 -1.10
C SER A 56 -10.22 -12.86 -2.40
N ARG A 57 -9.44 -11.77 -2.47
CA ARG A 57 -9.32 -10.92 -3.67
C ARG A 57 -8.29 -11.40 -4.70
N CYS A 58 -7.33 -12.22 -4.30
CA CYS A 58 -6.25 -12.63 -5.18
C CYS A 58 -6.58 -14.01 -5.74
N GLN A 59 -7.02 -14.08 -6.99
CA GLN A 59 -7.42 -15.31 -7.69
C GLN A 59 -6.35 -16.41 -7.75
N ARG A 60 -5.11 -16.12 -7.34
CA ARG A 60 -4.02 -17.09 -7.22
C ARG A 60 -3.55 -17.15 -5.77
N GLY A 61 -4.16 -18.07 -5.02
CA GLY A 61 -3.59 -18.60 -3.79
C GLY A 61 -2.29 -19.33 -4.11
N HIS A 62 -1.19 -18.59 -4.21
CA HIS A 62 0.08 -19.20 -3.87
C HIS A 62 0.01 -19.51 -2.38
N ALA A 63 0.30 -20.75 -1.99
CA ALA A 63 0.40 -21.16 -0.60
C ALA A 63 1.28 -20.17 0.19
N GLY A 64 0.65 -19.18 0.84
CA GLY A 64 1.34 -18.02 1.40
C GLY A 64 0.52 -16.72 1.34
N SER A 65 1.10 -15.66 1.90
CA SER A 65 0.51 -14.31 1.92
C SER A 65 0.54 -13.66 0.53
N CYS A 66 -0.54 -12.98 0.11
CA CYS A 66 -0.57 -12.26 -1.17
C CYS A 66 0.43 -11.09 -1.21
N THR A 67 0.72 -10.55 -2.41
CA THR A 67 1.74 -9.48 -2.60
C THR A 67 1.52 -8.26 -1.72
N VAL A 68 0.27 -7.89 -1.45
CA VAL A 68 -0.06 -6.78 -0.53
C VAL A 68 0.46 -7.04 0.88
N TRP A 69 0.21 -8.24 1.41
CA TRP A 69 0.70 -8.65 2.73
C TRP A 69 2.21 -8.85 2.75
N GLN A 70 2.80 -9.34 1.65
CA GLN A 70 4.26 -9.44 1.53
C GLN A 70 4.93 -8.06 1.62
N VAL A 71 4.39 -7.05 0.94
CA VAL A 71 4.87 -5.66 1.03
C VAL A 71 4.68 -5.11 2.44
N ALA A 72 3.52 -5.32 3.06
CA ALA A 72 3.27 -4.87 4.42
C ALA A 72 4.26 -5.48 5.43
N ILE A 73 4.55 -6.78 5.32
CA ILE A 73 5.58 -7.44 6.14
C ILE A 73 6.95 -6.81 5.90
N GLY A 74 7.31 -6.55 4.63
CA GLY A 74 8.59 -5.95 4.26
C GLY A 74 8.82 -4.55 4.82
N TYR A 75 7.78 -3.71 4.85
CA TYR A 75 7.92 -2.30 5.26
C TYR A 75 7.54 -2.02 6.72
N PHE A 76 6.61 -2.79 7.32
CA PHE A 76 6.10 -2.49 8.66
C PHE A 76 6.59 -3.44 9.76
N VAL A 77 7.01 -4.66 9.40
CA VAL A 77 7.43 -5.67 10.39
C VAL A 77 8.93 -5.89 10.32
N ARG A 78 9.45 -6.12 9.12
CA ARG A 78 10.89 -6.19 8.91
C ARG A 78 11.43 -4.77 9.07
N ARG A 79 12.48 -4.62 9.88
CA ARG A 79 13.27 -3.38 9.84
C ARG A 79 13.90 -3.36 8.45
N SER A 80 13.42 -2.46 7.58
CA SER A 80 14.23 -2.07 6.43
C SER A 80 15.57 -1.58 6.98
N PRO A 81 16.72 -2.04 6.44
CA PRO A 81 18.02 -1.48 6.81
C PRO A 81 18.07 0.03 6.61
#